data_AF-A0A640KMS7-F1
#
_entry.id   AF-A0A640KMS7-F1
#
_cell.length_a   1.000
_cell.length_b   1.000
_cell.length_c   1.000
_cell.angle_alpha   90.00
_cell.angle_beta   90.00
_cell.angle_gamma   90.00
#
_symmetry.space_group_name_H-M   'P 1'
#
loop_
_entity.id
_entity.type
_entity.pdbx_description
1 polymer ?
#
loop_
_entity_poly.entity_id
_entity_poly.type
_entity_poly.pdbx_seq_one_letter_code
_entity_poly.pdbx_strand_id
1 'polypeptide(L)'
;MQASPMLAGAAVRRTAMASIGSEPRTKLPFLINVVKKAQKSANTAASPMPVQSSTLSTMARPIHAAAFKPYPLLSPGETKQPTGSSLLYKDDACVLVNDAFPKSMVHCLVMPLDLRLQSLNALTKKDVPLLRHMIHVGDEYVHYLKRADPNTYKERRFIAGFHALPSLPMLHLHVLSMDLDSPCLKSKKHYNSFATFFFLTGDRVLEDVERHGRVTLNQDVTRLRQMEAQDMRCLWCGTPLASVPTMKSHIQSCPQNKAVETLS
;
A
#
# COMPACT_ATOMS: atom_id res chain seq x y z
N MET A 1 39.76 51.04 33.93
CA MET A 1 38.99 50.64 32.73
C MET A 1 38.56 49.18 32.92
N GLN A 2 37.37 48.87 32.42
CA GLN A 2 36.39 47.92 32.97
C GLN A 2 36.80 46.44 32.97
N ALA A 3 36.42 45.74 34.03
CA ALA A 3 36.29 44.29 34.08
C ALA A 3 34.83 43.91 33.76
N SER A 4 34.63 42.88 32.92
CA SER A 4 33.34 42.23 32.65
C SER A 4 33.56 40.84 32.02
N PRO A 5 32.57 39.92 32.14
CA PRO A 5 32.80 38.62 32.76
C PRO A 5 32.74 37.40 31.82
N MET A 6 33.08 36.25 32.41
CA MET A 6 32.90 34.89 31.90
C MET A 6 31.47 34.62 31.41
N LEU A 7 31.33 34.01 30.24
CA LEU A 7 30.10 33.39 29.78
C LEU A 7 30.32 31.88 29.61
N ALA A 8 29.68 31.11 30.50
CA ALA A 8 29.57 29.67 30.44
C ALA A 8 28.79 29.27 29.17
N GLY A 9 29.41 28.46 28.31
CA GLY A 9 28.77 27.88 27.13
C GLY A 9 27.70 26.88 27.55
N ALA A 10 26.44 27.26 27.41
CA ALA A 10 25.29 26.40 27.65
C ALA A 10 25.32 25.19 26.70
N ALA A 11 25.20 24.00 27.26
CA ALA A 11 25.03 22.76 26.52
C ALA A 11 23.76 22.84 25.64
N VAL A 12 23.96 22.81 24.32
CA VAL A 12 22.87 22.72 23.35
C VAL A 12 22.20 21.36 23.52
N ARG A 13 21.07 21.33 24.23
CA ARG A 13 20.12 20.22 24.16
C ARG A 13 19.73 20.05 22.69
N ARG A 14 20.11 18.91 22.10
CA ARG A 14 19.58 18.47 20.81
C ARG A 14 18.08 18.22 20.97
N THR A 15 17.28 19.24 20.70
CA THR A 15 15.85 19.07 20.44
C THR A 15 15.72 18.22 19.19
N ALA A 16 15.12 17.04 19.32
CA ALA A 16 14.70 16.25 18.18
C ALA A 16 13.84 17.13 17.28
N MET A 17 14.24 17.31 16.02
CA MET A 17 13.36 17.90 15.02
C MET A 17 12.16 16.97 14.89
N ALA A 18 11.02 17.38 15.46
CA ALA A 18 9.74 16.78 15.17
C ALA A 18 9.53 16.89 13.65
N SER A 19 9.31 15.76 12.98
CA SER A 19 8.98 15.71 11.55
C SER A 19 7.58 16.31 11.35
N ILE A 20 7.53 17.62 11.13
CA ILE A 20 6.29 18.32 10.80
C ILE A 20 5.86 17.85 9.39
N GLY A 21 4.94 16.88 9.32
CA GLY A 21 4.04 16.73 8.17
C GLY A 21 3.84 15.36 7.52
N SER A 22 4.23 14.24 8.14
CA SER A 22 4.04 12.89 7.56
C SER A 22 2.97 12.02 8.26
N GLU A 23 2.14 12.61 9.12
CA GLU A 23 1.01 11.94 9.77
C GLU A 23 -0.17 11.70 8.83
N PRO A 24 -1.03 10.69 9.13
CA PRO A 24 -2.27 10.48 8.40
C PRO A 24 -3.14 11.73 8.32
N ARG A 25 -3.61 12.04 7.11
CA ARG A 25 -4.35 13.30 6.85
C ARG A 25 -5.72 13.37 7.47
N THR A 26 -6.34 12.22 7.72
CA THR A 26 -7.60 12.12 8.45
C THR A 26 -7.37 11.36 9.75
N LYS A 27 -8.17 11.65 10.77
CA LYS A 27 -8.16 10.90 12.04
C LYS A 27 -9.26 9.84 12.09
N LEU A 28 -9.88 9.53 10.95
CA LEU A 28 -10.97 8.56 10.87
C LEU A 28 -10.43 7.14 11.11
N PRO A 29 -10.91 6.42 12.14
CA PRO A 29 -10.31 5.15 12.56
C PRO A 29 -10.77 3.96 11.69
N PHE A 30 -11.12 4.17 10.42
CA PHE A 30 -11.74 3.14 9.58
C PHE A 30 -10.84 1.89 9.47
N LEU A 31 -9.59 2.06 9.03
CA LEU A 31 -8.66 0.94 8.91
C LEU A 31 -8.23 0.37 10.27
N ILE A 32 -8.09 1.22 11.29
CA ILE A 32 -7.85 0.78 12.67
C ILE A 32 -8.99 -0.16 13.14
N ASN A 33 -10.24 0.15 12.83
CA ASN A 33 -11.39 -0.68 13.17
C ASN A 33 -11.39 -2.01 12.40
N VAL A 34 -10.95 -2.00 11.13
CA VAL A 34 -10.74 -3.23 10.35
C VAL A 34 -9.71 -4.12 11.05
N VAL A 35 -8.56 -3.57 11.46
CA VAL A 35 -7.51 -4.33 12.16
C VAL A 35 -7.99 -4.83 13.52
N LYS A 36 -8.67 -3.99 14.32
CA LYS A 36 -9.25 -4.42 15.62
C LYS A 36 -10.27 -5.54 15.47
N LYS A 37 -11.08 -5.52 14.41
CA LYS A 37 -12.01 -6.61 14.09
C LYS A 37 -11.25 -7.88 13.71
N ALA A 38 -10.21 -7.75 12.90
CA ALA A 38 -9.36 -8.86 12.49
C ALA A 38 -8.64 -9.52 13.68
N GLN A 39 -8.08 -8.74 14.63
CA GLN A 39 -7.44 -9.27 15.85
C GLN A 39 -8.35 -10.19 16.66
N LYS A 40 -9.67 -10.01 16.58
CA LYS A 40 -10.68 -10.81 17.29
C LYS A 40 -11.22 -11.99 16.46
N SER A 41 -10.87 -12.10 15.19
CA SER A 41 -11.31 -13.20 14.32
C SER A 41 -10.25 -14.29 14.24
N ALA A 42 -10.66 -15.52 13.96
CA ALA A 42 -9.73 -16.60 13.63
C ALA A 42 -8.89 -16.28 12.38
N ASN A 43 -7.72 -16.90 12.28
CA ASN A 43 -6.94 -16.88 11.05
C ASN A 43 -7.69 -17.62 9.94
N THR A 44 -7.43 -17.25 8.70
CA THR A 44 -7.94 -18.01 7.56
C THR A 44 -7.24 -19.36 7.52
N ALA A 45 -7.98 -20.43 7.80
CA ALA A 45 -7.46 -21.78 7.74
C ALA A 45 -7.26 -22.22 6.28
N ALA A 46 -6.13 -22.85 5.99
CA ALA A 46 -6.04 -23.75 4.85
C ALA A 46 -6.87 -25.00 5.19
N SER A 47 -7.68 -25.53 4.26
CA SER A 47 -8.26 -26.86 4.44
C SER A 47 -7.14 -27.86 4.78
N PRO A 48 -7.30 -28.71 5.81
CA PRO A 48 -6.24 -29.62 6.21
C PRO A 48 -6.04 -30.66 5.10
N MET A 49 -4.93 -30.56 4.39
CA MET A 49 -4.31 -31.69 3.70
C MET A 49 -3.13 -32.14 4.55
N PRO A 50 -2.92 -33.46 4.71
CA PRO A 50 -1.85 -33.98 5.54
C PRO A 50 -0.53 -33.79 4.80
N VAL A 51 0.41 -33.05 5.37
CA VAL A 51 1.81 -33.11 4.93
C VAL A 51 2.69 -33.37 6.14
N GLN A 52 3.42 -34.47 6.06
CA GLN A 52 4.42 -34.91 7.01
C GLN A 52 5.67 -34.04 6.94
N SER A 53 6.18 -33.74 8.13
CA SER A 53 7.57 -33.57 8.57
C SER A 53 8.57 -32.68 7.81
N SER A 54 9.07 -31.71 8.59
CA SER A 54 10.47 -31.31 8.77
C SER A 54 11.30 -30.81 7.58
N THR A 55 11.60 -29.50 7.61
CA THR A 55 12.97 -28.97 7.77
C THR A 55 12.88 -27.48 8.13
N LEU A 56 13.68 -27.03 9.10
CA LEU A 56 13.84 -25.59 9.39
C LEU A 56 14.61 -24.95 8.22
N SER A 57 13.89 -24.24 7.36
CA SER A 57 14.47 -23.32 6.38
C SER A 57 14.04 -21.90 6.76
N THR A 58 14.98 -20.95 6.71
CA THR A 58 14.81 -19.51 6.97
C THR A 58 13.90 -18.81 5.93
N MET A 59 13.16 -19.57 5.13
CA MET A 59 12.19 -19.07 4.17
C MET A 59 10.86 -18.75 4.87
N ALA A 60 10.17 -17.71 4.39
CA ALA A 60 8.82 -17.37 4.86
C ALA A 60 7.91 -18.62 4.85
N ARG A 61 7.09 -18.80 5.89
CA ARG A 61 6.15 -19.94 5.95
C ARG A 61 5.28 -19.93 4.69
N PRO A 62 5.14 -21.07 3.99
CA PRO A 62 4.30 -21.12 2.79
C PRO A 62 2.87 -20.70 3.11
N ILE A 63 2.32 -19.75 2.35
CA ILE A 63 0.91 -19.38 2.43
C ILE A 63 0.15 -20.31 1.49
N HIS A 64 -0.73 -21.15 2.04
CA HIS A 64 -1.54 -22.03 1.21
C HIS A 64 -2.62 -21.24 0.47
N ALA A 65 -2.72 -21.44 -0.84
CA ALA A 65 -3.73 -20.80 -1.70
C ALA A 65 -5.18 -20.94 -1.16
N ALA A 66 -5.50 -22.05 -0.51
CA ALA A 66 -6.81 -22.29 0.10
C ALA A 66 -7.17 -21.34 1.25
N ALA A 67 -6.20 -20.63 1.83
CA ALA A 67 -6.44 -19.62 2.85
C ALA A 67 -6.94 -18.28 2.27
N PHE A 68 -6.73 -18.03 0.98
CA PHE A 68 -7.21 -16.81 0.32
C PHE A 68 -8.65 -16.95 -0.16
N LYS A 69 -9.39 -15.85 -0.10
CA LYS A 69 -10.71 -15.73 -0.73
C LYS A 69 -10.61 -14.99 -2.07
N PRO A 70 -11.50 -15.29 -3.02
CA PRO A 70 -11.59 -14.54 -4.28
C PRO A 70 -11.79 -13.04 -4.04
N TYR A 71 -11.26 -12.21 -4.95
CA TYR A 71 -11.47 -10.77 -4.87
C TYR A 71 -12.92 -10.42 -5.27
N PRO A 72 -13.65 -9.61 -4.48
CA PRO A 72 -14.99 -9.16 -4.84
C PRO A 72 -14.90 -8.07 -5.93
N LEU A 73 -14.96 -8.46 -7.20
CA LEU A 73 -15.03 -7.50 -8.31
C LEU A 73 -16.30 -6.64 -8.20
N LEU A 74 -16.18 -5.37 -8.60
CA LEU A 74 -17.35 -4.49 -8.71
C LEU A 74 -18.26 -5.01 -9.84
N SER A 75 -19.54 -5.13 -9.53
CA SER A 75 -20.57 -5.44 -10.52
C SER A 75 -20.87 -4.23 -11.41
N PRO A 76 -21.36 -4.42 -12.65
CA PRO A 76 -21.77 -3.31 -13.49
C PRO A 76 -22.74 -2.36 -12.79
N GLY A 77 -22.45 -1.07 -12.79
CA GLY A 77 -23.25 -0.02 -12.13
C GLY A 77 -22.85 0.28 -10.68
N GLU A 78 -22.03 -0.55 -10.04
CA GLU A 78 -21.53 -0.25 -8.69
C GLU A 78 -20.51 0.88 -8.70
N THR A 79 -20.64 1.81 -7.75
CA THR A 79 -19.75 2.98 -7.65
C THR A 79 -18.69 2.85 -6.56
N LYS A 80 -18.77 1.78 -5.75
CA LYS A 80 -17.87 1.37 -4.66
C LYS A 80 -18.24 -0.05 -4.21
N GLN A 81 -17.45 -0.65 -3.33
CA GLN A 81 -17.76 -1.94 -2.73
C GLN A 81 -19.02 -1.84 -1.85
N PRO A 82 -20.08 -2.62 -2.11
CA PRO A 82 -21.36 -2.46 -1.42
C PRO A 82 -21.26 -2.79 0.09
N THR A 83 -20.46 -3.80 0.44
CA THR A 83 -20.24 -4.24 1.83
C THR A 83 -19.02 -3.59 2.49
N GLY A 84 -18.36 -2.65 1.82
CA GLY A 84 -17.11 -2.05 2.27
C GLY A 84 -15.92 -3.01 2.16
N SER A 85 -15.00 -2.95 3.13
CA SER A 85 -13.82 -3.82 3.16
C SER A 85 -14.15 -5.20 3.75
N SER A 86 -13.98 -6.24 2.94
CA SER A 86 -14.18 -7.64 3.29
C SER A 86 -12.85 -8.35 3.51
N LEU A 87 -12.84 -9.30 4.46
CA LEU A 87 -11.67 -10.11 4.79
C LEU A 87 -11.35 -11.11 3.68
N LEU A 88 -10.17 -11.00 3.07
CA LEU A 88 -9.66 -11.88 2.02
C LEU A 88 -8.65 -12.90 2.56
N TYR A 89 -7.83 -12.51 3.54
CA TYR A 89 -6.88 -13.40 4.23
C TYR A 89 -6.47 -12.81 5.58
N LYS A 90 -6.15 -13.68 6.54
CA LYS A 90 -5.58 -13.30 7.84
C LYS A 90 -4.67 -14.39 8.39
N ASP A 91 -3.53 -13.97 8.92
CA ASP A 91 -2.69 -14.76 9.81
C ASP A 91 -2.43 -14.03 11.13
N ASP A 92 -1.42 -14.50 11.88
CA ASP A 92 -1.03 -13.93 13.17
C ASP A 92 -0.33 -12.56 13.04
N ALA A 93 0.14 -12.18 11.86
CA ALA A 93 0.93 -10.98 11.63
C ALA A 93 0.15 -9.87 10.93
N CYS A 94 -0.71 -10.22 9.96
CA CYS A 94 -1.39 -9.24 9.12
C CYS A 94 -2.79 -9.69 8.67
N VAL A 95 -3.51 -8.73 8.10
CA VAL A 95 -4.80 -8.93 7.45
C VAL A 95 -4.76 -8.36 6.02
N LEU A 96 -5.36 -9.07 5.08
CA LEU A 96 -5.62 -8.63 3.72
C LEU A 96 -7.12 -8.41 3.53
N VAL A 97 -7.49 -7.22 3.05
CA VAL A 97 -8.88 -6.86 2.71
C VAL A 97 -8.95 -6.19 1.35
N ASN A 98 -10.10 -6.19 0.70
CA ASN A 98 -10.32 -5.28 -0.43
C ASN A 98 -10.42 -3.82 0.07
N ASP A 99 -9.96 -2.87 -0.73
CA ASP A 99 -10.25 -1.45 -0.52
C ASP A 99 -11.74 -1.22 -0.78
N ALA A 100 -12.43 -0.50 0.11
CA ALA A 100 -13.85 -0.20 -0.04
C ALA A 100 -14.15 0.72 -1.24
N PHE A 101 -13.14 1.46 -1.70
CA PHE A 101 -13.18 2.40 -2.83
C PHE A 101 -12.03 2.10 -3.79
N PRO A 102 -12.04 0.94 -4.47
CA PRO A 102 -10.90 0.47 -5.27
C PRO A 102 -10.53 1.48 -6.36
N LYS A 103 -9.24 1.71 -6.64
CA LYS A 103 -8.78 2.72 -7.63
C LYS A 103 -8.41 2.11 -8.98
N SER A 104 -8.47 0.79 -9.06
CA SER A 104 -8.30 -0.05 -10.23
C SER A 104 -9.29 -1.22 -10.15
N MET A 105 -9.29 -2.10 -11.15
CA MET A 105 -10.08 -3.33 -11.14
C MET A 105 -9.90 -4.14 -9.83
N VAL A 106 -8.65 -4.38 -9.43
CA VAL A 106 -8.30 -4.99 -8.15
C VAL A 106 -7.57 -3.97 -7.30
N HIS A 107 -8.01 -3.77 -6.06
CA HIS A 107 -7.30 -2.95 -5.09
C HIS A 107 -7.53 -3.48 -3.68
N CYS A 108 -6.47 -3.95 -3.06
CA CYS A 108 -6.45 -4.53 -1.72
C CYS A 108 -5.51 -3.78 -0.80
N LEU A 109 -5.70 -3.99 0.50
CA LEU A 109 -4.89 -3.43 1.58
C LEU A 109 -4.39 -4.59 2.44
N VAL A 110 -3.06 -4.76 2.53
CA VAL A 110 -2.42 -5.59 3.56
C VAL A 110 -2.06 -4.69 4.73
N MET A 111 -2.52 -5.02 5.93
CA MET A 111 -2.32 -4.22 7.14
C MET A 111 -1.77 -5.09 8.27
N PRO A 112 -0.78 -4.61 9.05
CA PRO A 112 -0.29 -5.37 10.18
C PRO A 112 -1.33 -5.41 11.30
N LEU A 113 -1.31 -6.47 12.11
CA LEU A 113 -2.13 -6.55 13.32
C LEU A 113 -1.58 -5.71 14.48
N ASP A 114 -0.34 -5.21 14.39
CA ASP A 114 0.23 -4.26 15.36
C ASP A 114 -0.37 -2.85 15.16
N LEU A 115 -1.26 -2.46 16.08
CA LEU A 115 -1.95 -1.17 16.08
C LEU A 115 -1.03 0.04 16.34
N ARG A 116 0.23 -0.16 16.75
CA ARG A 116 1.20 0.94 16.86
C ARG A 116 1.58 1.50 15.48
N LEU A 117 1.52 0.67 14.44
CA LEU A 117 1.98 1.01 13.09
C LEU A 117 0.90 1.82 12.35
N GLN A 118 0.80 3.11 12.64
CA GLN A 118 -0.23 3.97 12.00
C GLN A 118 0.18 4.55 10.64
N SER A 119 1.47 4.59 10.32
CA SER A 119 2.01 5.09 9.06
C SER A 119 3.43 4.55 8.83
N LEU A 120 4.01 4.89 7.67
CA LEU A 120 5.41 4.60 7.36
C LEU A 120 6.40 5.13 8.41
N ASN A 121 6.09 6.25 9.08
CA ASN A 121 6.97 6.82 10.10
C ASN A 121 7.10 5.96 11.36
N ALA A 122 6.12 5.09 11.62
CA ALA A 122 6.12 4.22 12.78
C ALA A 122 7.05 3.01 12.60
N LEU A 123 7.50 2.75 11.38
CA LEU A 123 8.38 1.64 11.05
C LEU A 123 9.79 1.87 11.61
N THR A 124 10.31 0.84 12.24
CA THR A 124 11.69 0.74 12.71
C THR A 124 12.38 -0.47 12.13
N LYS A 125 13.69 -0.60 12.35
CA LYS A 125 14.45 -1.81 11.98
C LYS A 125 13.85 -3.11 12.52
N LYS A 126 13.14 -3.07 13.66
CA LYS A 126 12.49 -4.25 14.25
C LYS A 126 11.29 -4.74 13.44
N ASP A 127 10.68 -3.86 12.66
CA ASP A 127 9.47 -4.15 11.89
C ASP A 127 9.79 -4.70 10.48
N VAL A 128 11.06 -4.81 10.11
CA VAL A 128 11.52 -5.35 8.81
C VAL A 128 10.95 -6.74 8.50
N PRO A 129 10.98 -7.73 9.43
CA PRO A 129 10.38 -9.04 9.15
C PRO A 129 8.88 -8.97 8.85
N LEU A 130 8.15 -8.10 9.57
CA LEU A 130 6.73 -7.88 9.35
C LEU A 130 6.47 -7.21 8.00
N LEU A 131 7.26 -6.19 7.63
CA LEU A 131 7.14 -5.52 6.34
C LEU A 131 7.39 -6.48 5.18
N ARG A 132 8.42 -7.32 5.29
CA ARG A 132 8.72 -8.39 4.33
C ARG A 132 7.57 -9.39 4.21
N HIS A 133 6.97 -9.78 5.34
CA HIS A 133 5.82 -10.67 5.37
C HIS A 133 4.59 -10.06 4.70
N MET A 134 4.30 -8.77 4.94
CA MET A 134 3.18 -8.08 4.30
C MET A 134 3.33 -8.03 2.77
N ILE A 135 4.55 -7.80 2.27
CA ILE A 135 4.86 -7.82 0.83
C ILE A 135 4.65 -9.23 0.27
N HIS A 136 5.19 -10.25 0.95
CA HIS A 136 5.01 -11.65 0.56
C HIS A 136 3.53 -12.06 0.48
N VAL A 137 2.70 -11.66 1.46
CA VAL A 137 1.24 -11.88 1.44
C VAL A 137 0.59 -11.22 0.23
N GLY A 138 1.02 -10.01 -0.14
CA GLY A 138 0.55 -9.31 -1.33
C GLY A 138 0.88 -10.05 -2.62
N ASP A 139 2.12 -10.51 -2.76
CA ASP A 139 2.59 -11.26 -3.94
C ASP A 139 1.87 -12.61 -4.07
N GLU A 140 1.74 -13.36 -2.97
CA GLU A 140 1.02 -14.62 -2.96
C GLU A 140 -0.47 -14.44 -3.28
N TYR A 141 -1.08 -13.32 -2.87
CA TYR A 141 -2.46 -13.03 -3.26
C TYR A 141 -2.59 -12.79 -4.77
N VAL A 142 -1.65 -12.08 -5.38
CA VAL A 142 -1.62 -11.89 -6.85
C VAL A 142 -1.45 -13.23 -7.55
N HIS A 143 -0.54 -14.09 -7.08
CA HIS A 143 -0.38 -15.45 -7.61
C HIS A 143 -1.65 -16.29 -7.49
N TYR A 144 -2.33 -16.21 -6.34
CA TYR A 144 -3.62 -16.85 -6.12
C TYR A 144 -4.66 -16.38 -7.15
N LEU A 145 -4.82 -15.06 -7.34
CA LEU A 145 -5.77 -14.52 -8.32
C LEU A 145 -5.47 -15.02 -9.74
N LYS A 146 -4.20 -14.92 -10.18
CA LYS A 146 -3.77 -15.38 -11.51
C LYS A 146 -4.02 -16.86 -11.76
N ARG A 147 -3.98 -17.70 -10.71
CA ARG A 147 -4.26 -19.14 -10.79
C ARG A 147 -5.75 -19.45 -10.70
N ALA A 148 -6.48 -18.76 -9.83
CA ALA A 148 -7.89 -19.02 -9.57
C ALA A 148 -8.79 -18.60 -10.74
N ASP A 149 -8.45 -17.50 -11.42
CA ASP A 149 -9.14 -17.05 -12.63
C ASP A 149 -8.14 -16.44 -13.64
N PRO A 150 -7.46 -17.30 -14.43
CA PRO A 150 -6.47 -16.85 -15.40
C PRO A 150 -7.06 -15.93 -16.48
N ASN A 151 -8.31 -16.14 -16.88
CA ASN A 151 -8.96 -15.34 -17.92
C ASN A 151 -9.08 -13.87 -17.50
N THR A 152 -9.34 -13.64 -16.21
CA THR A 152 -9.45 -12.29 -15.67
C THR A 152 -8.09 -11.69 -15.32
N TYR A 153 -7.17 -12.46 -14.73
CA TYR A 153 -6.02 -11.88 -14.03
C TYR A 153 -4.64 -12.19 -14.63
N LYS A 154 -4.47 -13.25 -15.43
CA LYS A 154 -3.16 -13.78 -15.81
C LYS A 154 -2.24 -12.72 -16.41
N GLU A 155 -2.73 -12.03 -17.42
CA GLU A 155 -1.96 -11.02 -18.17
C GLU A 155 -1.96 -9.65 -17.46
N ARG A 156 -2.69 -9.46 -16.36
CA ARG A 156 -2.72 -8.16 -15.68
C ARG A 156 -1.45 -7.93 -14.90
N ARG A 157 -0.95 -6.69 -14.97
CA ARG A 157 0.12 -6.21 -14.13
C ARG A 157 -0.42 -5.72 -12.80
N PHE A 158 0.27 -6.08 -11.74
CA PHE A 158 -0.02 -5.67 -10.37
C PHE A 158 1.19 -4.93 -9.80
N ILE A 159 0.93 -4.06 -8.84
CA ILE A 159 1.95 -3.37 -8.07
C ILE A 159 1.59 -3.41 -6.59
N ALA A 160 2.60 -3.52 -5.73
CA ALA A 160 2.46 -3.45 -4.29
C ALA A 160 3.31 -2.30 -3.71
N GLY A 161 2.73 -1.49 -2.84
CA GLY A 161 3.43 -0.35 -2.26
C GLY A 161 2.61 0.51 -1.32
N PHE A 162 3.17 1.65 -0.93
CA PHE A 162 2.62 2.58 0.06
C PHE A 162 2.50 3.97 -0.52
N HIS A 163 1.51 4.73 -0.06
CA HIS A 163 1.53 6.17 -0.22
C HIS A 163 2.59 6.80 0.70
N ALA A 164 3.42 7.68 0.17
CA ALA A 164 4.41 8.43 0.95
C ALA A 164 3.73 9.29 2.05
N LEU A 165 2.54 9.84 1.77
CA LEU A 165 1.67 10.46 2.78
C LEU A 165 0.33 9.70 2.86
N PRO A 166 0.08 8.96 3.96
CA PRO A 166 -1.14 8.19 4.09
C PRO A 166 -2.38 9.08 4.27
N SER A 167 -3.48 8.68 3.66
CA SER A 167 -4.77 9.39 3.81
C SER A 167 -5.51 8.97 5.09
N LEU A 168 -5.42 7.69 5.45
CA LEU A 168 -6.06 7.09 6.61
C LEU A 168 -4.98 6.61 7.58
N PRO A 169 -5.25 6.67 8.91
CA PRO A 169 -4.37 6.08 9.89
C PRO A 169 -4.46 4.56 9.82
N MET A 170 -3.36 3.88 10.18
CA MET A 170 -3.03 2.47 9.97
C MET A 170 -2.12 2.29 8.77
N LEU A 171 -0.94 1.70 8.96
CA LEU A 171 -0.05 1.29 7.87
C LEU A 171 -0.79 0.29 6.98
N HIS A 172 -0.80 0.55 5.67
CA HIS A 172 -1.42 -0.33 4.68
C HIS A 172 -0.59 -0.39 3.41
N LEU A 173 -0.18 -1.59 3.03
CA LEU A 173 0.39 -1.89 1.72
C LEU A 173 -0.77 -2.02 0.73
N HIS A 174 -0.82 -1.15 -0.25
CA HIS A 174 -1.70 -1.28 -1.40
C HIS A 174 -1.21 -2.42 -2.29
N VAL A 175 -2.12 -3.29 -2.70
CA VAL A 175 -1.90 -4.28 -3.78
C VAL A 175 -2.96 -4.02 -4.82
N LEU A 176 -2.57 -3.51 -5.99
CA LEU A 176 -3.53 -3.10 -7.02
C LEU A 176 -3.11 -3.50 -8.43
N SER A 177 -4.10 -3.76 -9.27
CA SER A 177 -3.87 -3.87 -10.72
C SER A 177 -3.53 -2.49 -11.31
N MET A 178 -2.69 -2.47 -12.33
CA MET A 178 -2.12 -1.23 -12.87
C MET A 178 -2.99 -0.54 -13.93
N ASP A 179 -4.25 -0.97 -14.11
CA ASP A 179 -5.19 -0.32 -15.03
C ASP A 179 -5.60 1.08 -14.56
N LEU A 180 -5.70 1.32 -13.25
CA LEU A 180 -6.21 2.56 -12.66
C LEU A 180 -7.58 2.98 -13.26
N ASP A 181 -8.39 2.02 -13.69
CA ASP A 181 -9.73 2.25 -14.23
C ASP A 181 -10.78 1.78 -13.21
N SER A 182 -11.35 2.73 -12.47
CA SER A 182 -12.40 2.44 -11.50
C SER A 182 -13.36 3.62 -11.34
N PRO A 183 -14.66 3.37 -11.10
CA PRO A 183 -15.62 4.42 -10.72
C PRO A 183 -15.22 5.17 -9.43
N CYS A 184 -14.40 4.60 -8.55
CA CYS A 184 -13.93 5.29 -7.33
C CYS A 184 -12.69 6.19 -7.55
N LEU A 185 -12.05 6.11 -8.72
CA LEU A 185 -11.04 7.07 -9.13
C LEU A 185 -11.75 8.33 -9.66
N LYS A 186 -11.88 9.35 -8.81
CA LYS A 186 -12.75 10.53 -9.00
C LYS A 186 -12.01 11.86 -9.07
N SER A 187 -10.74 11.91 -8.71
CA SER A 187 -9.97 13.16 -8.64
C SER A 187 -8.55 12.99 -9.15
N LYS A 188 -7.90 14.09 -9.55
CA LYS A 188 -6.47 14.12 -9.89
C LYS A 188 -5.59 13.62 -8.77
N LYS A 189 -5.97 13.93 -7.52
CA LYS A 189 -5.28 13.43 -6.33
C LYS A 189 -5.33 11.91 -6.24
N HIS A 190 -6.48 11.28 -6.52
CA HIS A 190 -6.57 9.81 -6.54
C HIS A 190 -5.67 9.22 -7.62
N TYR A 191 -5.62 9.80 -8.82
CA TYR A 191 -4.78 9.30 -9.88
C TYR A 191 -3.28 9.48 -9.57
N ASN A 192 -2.88 10.72 -9.28
CA ASN A 192 -1.48 11.07 -9.03
C ASN A 192 -0.88 10.34 -7.83
N SER A 193 -1.67 9.95 -6.83
CA SER A 193 -1.15 9.21 -5.68
C SER A 193 -0.65 7.79 -6.04
N PHE A 194 -1.14 7.20 -7.13
CA PHE A 194 -0.67 5.91 -7.65
C PHE A 194 0.20 6.04 -8.92
N ALA A 195 0.00 7.10 -9.72
CA ALA A 195 0.67 7.28 -11.01
C ALA A 195 1.95 8.14 -10.95
N THR A 196 2.47 8.45 -9.77
CA THR A 196 3.69 9.24 -9.57
C THR A 196 4.57 8.65 -8.48
N PHE A 197 5.76 9.20 -8.24
CA PHE A 197 6.61 8.80 -7.11
C PHE A 197 5.99 9.05 -5.72
N PHE A 198 4.78 9.62 -5.63
CA PHE A 198 4.00 9.59 -4.40
C PHE A 198 3.72 8.15 -3.93
N PHE A 199 3.64 7.20 -4.86
CA PHE A 199 3.59 5.77 -4.59
C PHE A 199 5.00 5.21 -4.45
N LEU A 200 5.30 4.65 -3.28
CA LEU A 200 6.56 4.01 -2.95
C LEU A 200 6.36 2.49 -3.03
N THR A 201 7.10 1.81 -3.90
CA THR A 201 7.00 0.35 -4.02
C THR A 201 7.48 -0.34 -2.74
N GLY A 202 6.89 -1.51 -2.44
CA GLY A 202 7.16 -2.22 -1.18
C GLY A 202 8.62 -2.59 -0.99
N ASP A 203 9.29 -3.04 -2.05
CA ASP A 203 10.72 -3.34 -2.10
C ASP A 203 11.60 -2.14 -1.75
N ARG A 204 11.29 -0.95 -2.29
CA ARG A 204 12.03 0.29 -1.99
C ARG A 204 11.87 0.72 -0.54
N VAL A 205 10.67 0.63 0.00
CA VAL A 205 10.42 0.92 1.43
C VAL A 205 11.14 -0.08 2.32
N LEU A 206 11.11 -1.36 1.96
CA LEU A 206 11.80 -2.42 2.69
C LEU A 206 13.31 -2.18 2.72
N GLU A 207 13.94 -1.96 1.56
CA GLU A 207 15.38 -1.68 1.46
C GLU A 207 15.78 -0.45 2.30
N ASP A 208 14.98 0.61 2.23
CA ASP A 208 15.21 1.87 2.95
C ASP A 208 15.15 1.66 4.49
N VAL A 209 14.14 0.95 4.99
CA VAL A 209 14.02 0.64 6.43
C VAL A 209 15.11 -0.33 6.88
N GLU A 210 15.52 -1.30 6.06
CA GLU A 210 16.62 -2.22 6.38
C GLU A 210 17.95 -1.49 6.53
N ARG A 211 18.22 -0.56 5.61
CA ARG A 211 19.45 0.24 5.57
C ARG A 211 19.49 1.29 6.67
N HIS A 212 18.41 2.05 6.85
CA HIS A 212 18.40 3.25 7.68
C HIS A 212 17.67 3.09 9.02
N GLY A 213 16.95 1.97 9.21
CA GLY A 213 16.17 1.68 10.42
C GLY A 213 14.89 2.52 10.56
N ARG A 214 14.55 3.31 9.54
CA ARG A 214 13.35 4.15 9.40
C ARG A 214 13.16 4.49 7.92
N VAL A 215 11.99 5.04 7.56
CA VAL A 215 11.75 5.54 6.20
C VAL A 215 12.43 6.90 6.00
N THR A 216 13.23 7.03 4.94
CA THR A 216 13.92 8.25 4.48
C THR A 216 13.46 8.69 3.08
N LEU A 217 12.68 7.86 2.39
CA LEU A 217 12.09 8.19 1.09
C LEU A 217 11.08 9.33 1.21
N ASN A 218 11.10 10.24 0.22
CA ASN A 218 10.08 11.28 0.00
C ASN A 218 9.64 12.05 1.27
N GLN A 219 10.59 12.53 2.06
CA GLN A 219 10.29 13.25 3.32
C GLN A 219 9.80 14.70 3.12
N ASP A 220 9.92 15.25 1.91
CA ASP A 220 9.43 16.61 1.59
C ASP A 220 7.91 16.61 1.36
N VAL A 221 7.18 16.95 2.42
CA VAL A 221 5.72 17.01 2.46
C VAL A 221 5.17 18.05 1.48
N THR A 222 5.86 19.18 1.29
CA THR A 222 5.44 20.24 0.37
C THR A 222 5.50 19.73 -1.06
N ARG A 223 6.62 19.09 -1.43
CA ARG A 223 6.77 18.45 -2.73
C ARG A 223 5.74 17.35 -2.95
N LEU A 224 5.46 16.51 -1.95
CA LEU A 224 4.44 15.47 -2.07
C LEU A 224 3.03 16.04 -2.30
N ARG A 225 2.67 17.15 -1.65
CA ARG A 225 1.40 17.84 -1.90
C ARG A 225 1.34 18.43 -3.32
N GLN A 226 2.45 18.99 -3.81
CA GLN A 226 2.55 19.45 -5.20
C GLN A 226 2.37 18.28 -6.19
N MET A 227 2.95 17.11 -5.90
CA MET A 227 2.82 15.92 -6.75
C MET A 227 1.38 15.42 -6.88
N GLU A 228 0.58 15.51 -5.82
CA GLU A 228 -0.86 15.18 -5.90
C GLU A 228 -1.66 16.26 -6.65
N ALA A 229 -1.24 17.52 -6.54
CA ALA A 229 -1.95 18.68 -7.09
C ALA A 229 -1.64 18.97 -8.56
N GLN A 230 -0.50 18.49 -9.07
CA GLN A 230 -0.05 18.73 -10.44
C GLN A 230 -1.01 18.15 -11.49
N ASP A 231 -0.84 18.59 -12.73
CA ASP A 231 -1.59 18.07 -13.87
C ASP A 231 -1.30 16.59 -14.09
N MET A 232 -2.35 15.83 -14.37
CA MET A 232 -2.21 14.39 -14.59
C MET A 232 -1.51 14.13 -15.92
N ARG A 233 -0.68 13.09 -15.93
CA ARG A 233 -0.06 12.55 -17.14
C ARG A 233 -0.30 11.05 -17.19
N CYS A 234 -0.49 10.50 -18.39
CA CYS A 234 -0.60 9.06 -18.55
C CYS A 234 0.64 8.38 -17.96
N LEU A 235 0.42 7.40 -17.07
CA LEU A 235 1.49 6.63 -16.43
C LEU A 235 2.41 5.96 -17.45
N TRP A 236 1.89 5.68 -18.64
CA TRP A 236 2.55 4.88 -19.66
C TRP A 236 3.23 5.72 -20.74
N CYS A 237 2.50 6.64 -21.38
CA CYS A 237 3.03 7.45 -22.48
C CYS A 237 3.33 8.91 -22.11
N GLY A 238 3.03 9.35 -20.89
CA GLY A 238 3.29 10.72 -20.44
C GLY A 238 2.37 11.81 -21.02
N THR A 239 1.40 11.44 -21.88
CA THR A 239 0.40 12.36 -22.45
C THR A 239 -0.34 13.13 -21.34
N PRO A 240 -0.47 14.46 -21.42
CA PRO A 240 -1.25 15.24 -20.45
C PRO A 240 -2.74 14.85 -20.44
N LEU A 241 -3.35 14.84 -19.25
CA LEU A 241 -4.73 14.42 -19.03
C LEU A 241 -5.50 15.51 -18.28
N ALA A 242 -6.34 16.26 -18.99
CA ALA A 242 -7.01 17.45 -18.46
C ALA A 242 -8.02 17.16 -17.32
N SER A 243 -8.62 15.97 -17.32
CA SER A 243 -9.66 15.56 -16.37
C SER A 243 -9.66 14.05 -16.15
N VAL A 244 -10.32 13.59 -15.09
CA VAL A 244 -10.48 12.14 -14.82
C VAL A 244 -11.26 11.41 -15.92
N PRO A 245 -12.36 11.96 -16.48
CA PRO A 245 -13.02 11.34 -17.64
C PRO A 245 -12.10 11.20 -18.86
N THR A 246 -11.33 12.24 -19.19
CA THR A 246 -10.35 12.16 -20.30
C THR A 246 -9.24 11.16 -20.00
N MET A 247 -8.80 11.06 -18.73
CA MET A 247 -7.84 10.03 -18.31
C MET A 247 -8.38 8.62 -18.56
N LYS A 248 -9.62 8.34 -18.14
CA LYS A 248 -10.25 7.03 -18.32
C LYS A 248 -10.41 6.65 -19.79
N SER A 249 -10.86 7.59 -20.61
CA SER A 249 -10.94 7.37 -22.06
C SER A 249 -9.56 7.12 -22.69
N HIS A 250 -8.53 7.83 -22.22
CA HIS A 250 -7.17 7.66 -22.72
C HIS A 250 -6.58 6.30 -22.36
N ILE A 251 -6.67 5.85 -21.10
CA ILE A 251 -6.07 4.56 -20.69
C ILE A 251 -6.64 3.37 -21.48
N GLN A 252 -7.91 3.41 -21.88
CA GLN A 252 -8.54 2.35 -22.67
C GLN A 252 -8.01 2.26 -24.11
N SER A 253 -7.43 3.34 -24.64
CA SER A 253 -6.95 3.45 -26.03
C SER A 253 -5.45 3.76 -26.15
N CYS A 254 -4.75 3.86 -25.01
CA CYS A 254 -3.34 4.24 -24.99
C CYS A 254 -2.47 3.12 -25.57
N PRO A 255 -1.72 3.37 -26.67
CA PRO A 255 -0.94 2.33 -27.36
C PRO A 255 0.28 1.87 -26.55
N GLN A 256 0.68 2.63 -25.53
CA GLN A 256 1.76 2.26 -24.62
C GLN A 256 1.24 1.71 -23.31
N ASN A 257 -0.08 1.52 -23.13
CA ASN A 257 -0.65 1.01 -21.89
C ASN A 257 -0.08 -0.37 -21.59
N LYS A 258 0.62 -0.49 -20.45
CA LYS A 258 1.21 -1.75 -19.99
C LYS A 258 0.48 -2.36 -18.79
N ALA A 259 -0.76 -1.95 -18.52
CA ALA A 259 -1.57 -2.52 -17.44
C ALA A 259 -1.89 -4.01 -17.68
N VAL A 260 -1.86 -4.44 -18.93
CA VAL A 260 -1.96 -5.83 -19.36
C VAL A 260 -0.71 -6.16 -20.18
N GLU A 261 -0.13 -7.32 -19.95
CA GLU A 261 0.94 -7.88 -20.76
C GLU A 261 0.35 -8.28 -22.11
N THR A 262 0.78 -7.62 -23.18
CA THR A 262 0.49 -8.08 -24.53
C THR A 262 1.35 -9.30 -24.79
N LEU A 263 0.71 -10.47 -24.88
CA LEU A 263 1.33 -11.68 -25.41
C LEU A 263 1.93 -11.33 -26.77
N SER A 264 3.27 -11.40 -26.85
CA SER A 264 4.02 -11.24 -28.10
C SER A 264 4.05 -12.58 -28.83
#